data_AF-A0AAW8DST7-F1
#
_entry.id   AF-A0AAW8DST7-F1
#
_cell.length_a   1.000
_cell.length_b   1.000
_cell.length_c   1.000
_cell.angle_alpha   90.00
_cell.angle_beta   90.00
_cell.angle_gamma   90.00
#
_symmetry.space_group_name_H-M   'P 1'
#
loop_
_entity.id
_entity.type
_entity.pdbx_description
1 polymer ?
#
loop_
_entity_poly.entity_id
_entity_poly.type
_entity_poly.pdbx_seq_one_letter_code
_entity_poly.pdbx_strand_id
1 'polypeptide(L)'
;MSAQAWQPPRRIDAIDFWLRSRLLATAHALRETLRPSARRWPTGQHALADAPVLAQYRTPLWSDGRADEFPLVAGKVHNLRVARPAFDAIEVPAGEVLSFWRQLGRPGAGRGFVVGREVRGGCVVPTLAGGLCQLSNALATVAVRAGFELVERHGHTARIEQADTPDGDAVDATVFWNYVDVKLRARHAWRLEVALTDTELVVRIRARTPRAVPAEPVTLRRTNDDVPTALPLARGCLSCDQTACFRHRPPVDVGAEGRTAVLVDGWTPEFARHLREAHPQAQRMQPVPLRLAFWRVPAAGWHREPATNAAVTTAWAASLRRAVWQRLWARQAGRRQASLIDGQRWLAQAFAARLVPAHTHLVVEQSLLPHLQRLGVLDGRRLTVLASALPMADIEKKLDAASQRWPGDATLRDFRADALLVRDEALALARAAVVVTPHAGVAQAMAQYAPQATLQRIDWALPQVKATHCKREEPPLVVFAASALARKGARELAAALQGWPCRLRVLGAPSDDAQLWHGIEPLQHMNWQGDVLAGASVVVLPAHVEHAPRALLRAVAAGVPVVASTACGLAGVPGVHEVAPGDIDALRTVLQQATRLT
;
A
#
# COMPACT_ATOMS: atom_id res chain seq x y z
N MET A 1 -4.74 42.12 29.95
CA MET A 1 -3.95 41.31 30.90
C MET A 1 -2.77 40.75 30.13
N SER A 2 -1.53 41.04 30.54
CA SER A 2 -0.36 40.69 29.74
C SER A 2 -0.21 39.18 29.67
N ALA A 3 -0.02 38.64 28.46
CA ALA A 3 0.37 37.24 28.30
C ALA A 3 1.67 37.07 29.10
N GLN A 4 1.62 36.22 30.14
CA GLN A 4 2.76 35.96 31.01
C GLN A 4 3.97 35.65 30.12
N ALA A 5 4.98 36.53 30.16
CA ALA A 5 6.13 36.42 29.27
C ALA A 5 6.77 35.03 29.48
N TRP A 6 6.88 34.27 28.39
CA TRP A 6 7.48 32.93 28.42
C TRP A 6 8.87 33.01 29.04
N GLN A 7 9.15 32.17 30.03
CA GLN A 7 10.46 32.07 30.68
C GLN A 7 11.13 30.75 30.30
N PRO A 8 12.45 30.74 30.05
CA PRO A 8 13.17 29.51 29.74
C PRO A 8 13.12 28.55 30.93
N PRO A 9 12.84 27.25 30.71
CA PRO A 9 12.73 26.28 31.80
C PRO A 9 14.08 26.11 32.51
N ARG A 10 14.06 26.08 33.84
CA ARG A 10 15.24 25.85 34.67
C ARG A 10 15.40 24.36 34.97
N ARG A 11 16.62 23.94 35.34
CA ARG A 11 16.89 22.55 35.73
C ARG A 11 16.07 22.11 36.96
N ILE A 12 15.83 23.03 37.90
CA ILE A 12 15.03 22.75 39.10
C ILE A 12 13.58 22.44 38.75
N ASP A 13 13.01 23.13 37.76
CA ASP A 13 11.64 22.89 37.28
C ASP A 13 11.54 21.48 36.64
N ALA A 14 12.62 20.98 36.04
CA ALA A 14 12.69 19.62 35.50
C ALA A 14 12.76 18.55 36.60
N ILE A 15 13.47 18.83 37.70
CA ILE A 15 13.57 17.93 38.86
C ILE A 15 12.22 17.86 39.58
N ASP A 16 11.59 19.01 39.83
CA ASP A 16 10.25 19.08 40.42
C ASP A 16 9.22 18.31 39.56
N PHE A 17 9.21 18.54 38.25
CA PHE A 17 8.36 17.78 37.33
C PHE A 17 8.60 16.27 37.41
N TRP A 18 9.87 15.84 37.49
CA TRP A 18 10.22 14.43 37.62
C TRP A 18 9.72 13.82 38.93
N LEU A 19 9.92 14.50 40.05
CA LEU A 19 9.45 14.06 41.38
C LEU A 19 7.93 13.94 41.41
N ARG A 20 7.21 14.98 40.96
CA ARG A 20 5.73 14.97 40.88
C ARG A 20 5.23 13.85 39.97
N SER A 21 5.85 13.68 38.80
CA SER A 21 5.48 12.61 37.88
C SER A 21 5.65 11.22 38.50
N ARG A 22 6.70 11.01 39.31
CA ARG A 22 6.92 9.73 40.01
C ARG A 22 5.88 9.48 41.09
N LEU A 23 5.57 10.49 41.90
CA LEU A 23 4.53 10.40 42.93
C LEU A 23 3.14 10.15 42.33
N LEU A 24 2.79 10.84 41.25
CA LEU A 24 1.52 10.64 40.56
C LEU A 24 1.45 9.27 39.89
N ALA A 25 2.55 8.79 39.30
CA ALA A 25 2.63 7.46 38.71
C ALA A 25 2.48 6.35 39.77
N THR A 26 3.11 6.47 40.93
CA THR A 26 2.97 5.49 42.03
C THR A 26 1.57 5.53 42.63
N ALA A 27 1.02 6.72 42.88
CA ALA A 27 -0.35 6.87 43.36
C ALA A 27 -1.38 6.29 42.36
N HIS A 28 -1.19 6.54 41.06
CA HIS A 28 -2.03 5.97 40.01
C HIS A 28 -1.90 4.45 39.94
N ALA A 29 -0.68 3.91 40.00
CA ALA A 29 -0.45 2.47 40.01
C ALA A 29 -1.16 1.81 41.21
N LEU A 30 -1.08 2.41 42.40
CA LEU A 30 -1.79 1.93 43.58
C LEU A 30 -3.33 2.00 43.43
N ARG A 31 -3.85 3.06 42.81
CA ARG A 31 -5.30 3.17 42.53
C ARG A 31 -5.76 2.09 41.56
N GLU A 32 -5.02 1.85 40.48
CA GLU A 32 -5.37 0.83 39.48
C GLU A 32 -5.20 -0.61 40.00
N THR A 33 -4.27 -0.86 40.93
CA THR A 33 -4.18 -2.19 41.58
C THR A 33 -5.33 -2.43 42.54
N LEU A 34 -5.76 -1.40 43.28
CA LEU A 34 -6.87 -1.51 44.24
C LEU A 34 -8.25 -1.49 43.56
N ARG A 35 -8.39 -0.74 42.46
CA ARG A 35 -9.64 -0.56 41.71
C ARG A 35 -9.32 -0.50 40.21
N PRO A 36 -9.19 -1.66 39.54
CA PRO A 36 -8.94 -1.68 38.10
C PRO A 36 -10.06 -0.96 37.36
N SER A 37 -9.76 0.15 36.69
CA SER A 37 -10.81 1.01 36.12
C SER A 37 -11.17 0.68 34.68
N ALA A 38 -10.29 -0.04 33.97
CA ALA A 38 -10.49 -0.39 32.56
C ALA A 38 -9.77 -1.69 32.15
N ARG A 39 -10.29 -2.35 31.11
CA ARG A 39 -9.63 -3.47 30.41
C ARG A 39 -9.23 -3.07 28.99
N ARG A 40 -8.40 -3.90 28.36
CA ARG A 40 -8.07 -3.77 26.93
C ARG A 40 -9.18 -4.43 26.11
N TRP A 41 -9.62 -3.75 25.07
CA TRP A 41 -10.64 -4.24 24.15
C TRP A 41 -9.97 -4.90 22.93
N PRO A 42 -10.33 -6.14 22.59
CA PRO A 42 -9.85 -6.75 21.35
C PRO A 42 -10.50 -6.08 20.14
N THR A 43 -9.90 -6.29 18.97
CA THR A 43 -10.59 -6.01 17.70
C THR A 43 -11.89 -6.83 17.68
N GLY A 44 -13.03 -6.16 17.47
CA GLY A 44 -14.35 -6.74 17.63
C GLY A 44 -14.67 -7.83 16.60
N GLN A 45 -15.78 -8.55 16.80
CA GLN A 45 -16.32 -9.51 15.82
C GLN A 45 -16.95 -8.82 14.61
N HIS A 46 -16.81 -7.50 14.48
CA HIS A 46 -17.38 -6.65 13.43
C HIS A 46 -18.91 -6.58 13.49
N ALA A 47 -19.54 -6.84 14.65
CA ALA A 47 -20.99 -6.77 14.83
C ALA A 47 -21.55 -5.35 14.59
N LEU A 48 -20.71 -4.34 14.83
CA LEU A 48 -21.03 -2.92 14.63
C LEU A 48 -20.32 -2.32 13.41
N ALA A 49 -19.70 -3.13 12.54
CA ALA A 49 -19.04 -2.61 11.33
C ALA A 49 -20.04 -1.92 10.39
N ASP A 50 -21.24 -2.49 10.24
CA ASP A 50 -22.32 -1.92 9.41
C ASP A 50 -23.23 -0.94 10.17
N ALA A 51 -22.91 -0.63 11.43
CA ALA A 51 -23.66 0.37 12.18
C ALA A 51 -23.42 1.78 11.59
N PRO A 52 -24.41 2.69 11.63
CA PRO A 52 -24.23 4.03 11.10
C PRO A 52 -23.13 4.79 11.87
N VAL A 53 -22.45 5.70 11.17
CA VAL A 53 -21.47 6.61 11.79
C VAL A 53 -22.22 7.61 12.65
N LEU A 54 -22.00 7.58 13.95
CA LEU A 54 -22.59 8.47 14.94
C LEU A 54 -21.85 9.82 14.97
N ALA A 55 -20.51 9.77 14.93
CA ALA A 55 -19.66 10.95 14.89
C ALA A 55 -18.34 10.67 14.17
N GLN A 56 -17.76 11.72 13.59
CA GLN A 56 -16.45 11.69 12.95
C GLN A 56 -15.67 12.96 13.27
N TYR A 57 -14.35 12.81 13.40
CA TYR A 57 -13.41 13.92 13.49
C TYR A 57 -12.20 13.68 12.59
N ARG A 58 -11.68 14.75 11.98
CA ARG A 58 -10.53 14.74 11.08
C ARG A 58 -9.52 15.79 11.51
N THR A 59 -8.23 15.46 11.47
CA THR A 59 -7.16 16.40 11.84
C THR A 59 -5.94 16.20 10.94
N PRO A 60 -5.29 17.27 10.45
CA PRO A 60 -4.11 17.17 9.58
C PRO A 60 -2.93 16.41 10.22
N LEU A 61 -2.30 15.51 9.46
CA LEU A 61 -1.13 14.74 9.90
C LEU A 61 0.17 15.55 9.79
N TRP A 62 0.36 16.23 8.66
CA TRP A 62 1.65 16.79 8.26
C TRP A 62 1.76 18.30 8.43
N SER A 63 0.63 19.00 8.56
CA SER A 63 0.59 20.44 8.77
C SER A 63 0.43 20.75 10.26
N ASP A 64 1.33 21.55 10.82
CA ASP A 64 1.25 22.05 12.20
C ASP A 64 1.87 23.45 12.42
N GLY A 65 2.24 24.14 11.33
CA GLY A 65 2.89 25.46 11.36
C GLY A 65 4.41 25.42 11.51
N ARG A 66 5.02 24.27 11.82
CA ARG A 66 6.45 24.16 12.21
C ARG A 66 7.25 23.24 11.29
N ALA A 67 7.43 23.70 10.04
CA ALA A 67 8.19 22.96 9.02
C ALA A 67 9.67 22.78 9.40
N ASP A 68 10.22 23.70 10.19
CA ASP A 68 11.54 23.67 10.82
C ASP A 68 11.75 22.47 11.76
N GLU A 69 10.68 21.81 12.21
CA GLU A 69 10.74 20.61 13.07
C GLU A 69 10.24 19.33 12.38
N PHE A 70 10.31 19.27 11.04
CA PHE A 70 9.81 18.15 10.24
C PHE A 70 10.17 16.74 10.79
N PRO A 71 11.41 16.45 11.27
CA PRO A 71 11.72 15.14 11.86
C PRO A 71 10.81 14.74 13.03
N LEU A 72 10.39 15.69 13.87
CA LEU A 72 9.45 15.42 14.97
C LEU A 72 8.01 15.24 14.48
N VAL A 73 7.62 15.92 13.40
CA VAL A 73 6.33 15.72 12.72
C VAL A 73 6.27 14.31 12.11
N ALA A 74 7.31 13.92 11.38
CA ALA A 74 7.45 12.57 10.83
C ALA A 74 7.43 11.51 11.93
N GLY A 75 8.15 11.75 13.04
CA GLY A 75 8.13 10.92 14.23
C GLY A 75 6.74 10.77 14.85
N LYS A 76 5.97 11.87 14.96
CA LYS A 76 4.56 11.85 15.40
C LYS A 76 3.72 10.95 14.50
N VAL A 77 3.74 11.16 13.19
CA VAL A 77 2.91 10.37 12.25
C VAL A 77 3.27 8.89 12.32
N HIS A 78 4.56 8.57 12.47
CA HIS A 78 5.00 7.21 12.72
C HIS A 78 4.46 6.63 14.03
N ASN A 79 4.49 7.38 15.12
CA ASN A 79 3.94 6.93 16.40
C ASN A 79 2.42 6.72 16.34
N LEU A 80 1.68 7.57 15.61
CA LEU A 80 0.26 7.37 15.33
C LEU A 80 0.00 6.10 14.52
N ARG A 81 0.80 5.84 13.48
CA ARG A 81 0.77 4.59 12.71
C ARG A 81 1.00 3.35 13.60
N VAL A 82 1.96 3.41 14.52
CA VAL A 82 2.24 2.31 15.46
C VAL A 82 1.11 2.13 16.48
N ALA A 83 0.47 3.22 16.91
CA ALA A 83 -0.64 3.18 17.86
C ALA A 83 -1.98 2.73 17.24
N ARG A 84 -2.21 3.03 15.96
CA ARG A 84 -3.48 2.78 15.25
C ARG A 84 -4.06 1.37 15.47
N PRO A 85 -3.30 0.26 15.34
CA PRO A 85 -3.85 -1.08 15.49
C PRO A 85 -4.40 -1.37 16.89
N ALA A 86 -4.03 -0.59 17.92
CA ALA A 86 -4.60 -0.73 19.25
C ALA A 86 -6.01 -0.14 19.35
N PHE A 87 -6.37 0.83 18.50
CA PHE A 87 -7.64 1.56 18.60
C PHE A 87 -8.60 1.30 17.44
N ASP A 88 -8.09 0.89 16.29
CA ASP A 88 -8.92 0.63 15.13
C ASP A 88 -9.73 -0.67 15.29
N ALA A 89 -10.98 -0.63 14.83
CA ALA A 89 -11.91 -1.75 14.78
C ALA A 89 -12.21 -2.41 16.14
N ILE A 90 -12.03 -1.70 17.26
CA ILE A 90 -12.44 -2.18 18.59
C ILE A 90 -13.93 -1.93 18.81
N GLU A 91 -14.59 -2.83 19.54
CA GLU A 91 -15.99 -2.70 19.94
C GLU A 91 -16.07 -2.68 21.47
N VAL A 92 -16.72 -1.65 22.00
CA VAL A 92 -16.85 -1.42 23.44
C VAL A 92 -18.34 -1.57 23.80
N PRO A 93 -18.69 -2.47 24.75
CA PRO A 93 -20.08 -2.67 25.18
C PRO A 93 -20.67 -1.44 25.88
N ALA A 94 -21.99 -1.43 26.00
CA ALA A 94 -22.71 -0.41 26.76
C ALA A 94 -22.23 -0.34 28.22
N GLY A 95 -22.04 0.88 28.73
CA GLY A 95 -21.64 1.16 30.12
C GLY A 95 -20.15 0.95 30.42
N GLU A 96 -19.41 0.33 29.52
CA GLU A 96 -17.99 -0.01 29.69
C GLU A 96 -17.07 1.17 29.36
N VAL A 97 -15.86 1.14 29.93
CA VAL A 97 -14.87 2.23 29.80
C VAL A 97 -13.77 1.86 28.81
N LEU A 98 -13.52 2.73 27.84
CA LEU A 98 -12.26 2.74 27.08
C LEU A 98 -11.26 3.65 27.80
N SER A 99 -10.09 3.12 28.15
CA SER A 99 -8.92 3.89 28.62
C SER A 99 -7.85 3.92 27.54
N PHE A 100 -7.32 5.10 27.23
CA PHE A 100 -6.29 5.27 26.20
C PHE A 100 -5.04 4.44 26.54
N TRP A 101 -4.50 4.59 27.74
CA TRP A 101 -3.27 3.88 28.13
C TRP A 101 -3.48 2.40 28.40
N ARG A 102 -4.66 1.99 28.88
CA ARG A 102 -4.97 0.56 29.02
C ARG A 102 -5.08 -0.12 27.66
N GLN A 103 -5.63 0.58 26.67
CA GLN A 103 -5.76 0.08 25.31
C GLN A 103 -4.41 -0.02 24.58
N LEU A 104 -3.61 1.06 24.66
CA LEU A 104 -2.31 1.15 23.97
C LEU A 104 -1.18 0.39 24.69
N GLY A 105 -1.20 0.39 26.02
CA GLY A 105 -0.10 -0.10 26.86
C GLY A 105 1.16 0.78 26.80
N ARG A 106 2.21 0.38 27.52
CA ARG A 106 3.48 1.15 27.64
C ARG A 106 4.14 1.37 26.27
N PRO A 107 4.32 2.61 25.80
CA PRO A 107 5.09 2.88 24.60
C PRO A 107 6.57 2.53 24.79
N GLY A 108 7.24 2.09 23.73
CA GLY A 108 8.65 1.71 23.79
C GLY A 108 9.28 1.54 22.41
N ALA A 109 10.59 1.77 22.31
CA ALA A 109 11.33 1.64 21.06
C ALA A 109 11.23 0.21 20.47
N GLY A 110 11.28 -0.82 21.32
CA GLY A 110 11.08 -2.22 20.91
C GLY A 110 9.68 -2.54 20.37
N ARG A 111 8.69 -1.66 20.61
CA ARG A 111 7.35 -1.74 20.01
C ARG A 111 7.23 -0.90 18.73
N GLY A 112 8.33 -0.34 18.23
CA GLY A 112 8.39 0.45 17.01
C GLY A 112 8.15 1.96 17.18
N PHE A 113 7.92 2.46 18.40
CA PHE A 113 7.79 3.90 18.65
C PHE A 113 9.13 4.62 18.45
N VAL A 114 9.08 5.84 17.93
CA VAL A 114 10.24 6.69 17.65
C VAL A 114 10.12 8.02 18.39
N VAL A 115 11.19 8.80 18.35
CA VAL A 115 11.17 10.19 18.85
C VAL A 115 10.23 11.02 17.98
N GLY A 116 9.23 11.63 18.60
CA GLY A 116 8.34 12.63 18.01
C GLY A 116 8.25 13.84 18.93
N ARG A 117 7.29 14.72 18.67
CA ARG A 117 7.08 15.93 19.49
C ARG A 117 6.21 15.68 20.71
N GLU A 118 6.51 16.31 21.84
CA GLU A 118 5.67 16.36 23.03
C GLU A 118 5.61 17.79 23.56
N VAL A 119 4.43 18.25 23.99
CA VAL A 119 4.31 19.53 24.71
C VAL A 119 4.55 19.29 26.19
N ARG A 120 5.60 19.90 26.75
CA ARG A 120 5.96 19.76 28.16
C ARG A 120 6.43 21.07 28.77
N GLY A 121 5.60 21.64 29.63
CA GLY A 121 5.89 22.88 30.35
C GLY A 121 6.15 24.05 29.40
N GLY A 122 5.24 24.28 28.45
CA GLY A 122 5.35 25.40 27.50
C GLY A 122 6.36 25.23 26.38
N CYS A 123 6.97 24.05 26.23
CA CYS A 123 7.93 23.74 25.17
C CYS A 123 7.51 22.51 24.35
N VAL A 124 7.82 22.52 23.06
CA VAL A 124 7.80 21.32 22.21
C VAL A 124 9.16 20.63 22.34
N VAL A 125 9.18 19.44 22.95
CA VAL A 125 10.39 18.66 23.22
C VAL A 125 10.42 17.35 22.42
N PRO A 126 11.59 16.87 21.98
CA PRO A 126 11.73 15.55 21.39
C PRO A 126 11.55 14.45 22.45
N THR A 127 10.51 13.62 22.31
CA THR A 127 10.22 12.51 23.24
C THR A 127 9.86 11.24 22.49
N LEU A 128 10.29 10.09 23.01
CA LEU A 128 9.86 8.78 22.52
C LEU A 128 8.34 8.64 22.60
N ALA A 129 7.71 8.17 21.52
CA ALA A 129 6.25 8.11 21.39
C ALA A 129 5.56 9.49 21.46
N GLY A 130 6.30 10.57 21.21
CA GLY A 130 5.75 11.91 21.09
C GLY A 130 4.70 12.00 19.98
N GLY A 131 3.66 12.81 20.21
CA GLY A 131 2.64 13.14 19.23
C GLY A 131 1.32 12.36 19.37
N LEU A 132 1.25 11.44 20.34
CA LEU A 132 0.02 10.69 20.67
C LEU A 132 -1.11 11.58 21.22
N CYS A 133 -0.79 12.81 21.66
CA CYS A 133 -1.78 13.81 22.03
C CYS A 133 -2.78 14.12 20.89
N GLN A 134 -2.36 14.01 19.63
CA GLN A 134 -3.26 14.21 18.50
C GLN A 134 -4.37 13.17 18.46
N LEU A 135 -4.06 11.90 18.80
CA LEU A 135 -5.06 10.85 18.85
C LEU A 135 -6.01 11.01 20.05
N SER A 136 -5.50 11.42 21.22
CA SER A 136 -6.36 11.67 22.39
C SER A 136 -7.28 12.87 22.20
N ASN A 137 -6.80 13.98 21.62
CA ASN A 137 -7.62 15.11 21.19
C ASN A 137 -8.75 14.64 20.23
N ALA A 138 -8.39 13.84 19.22
CA ALA A 138 -9.35 13.34 18.24
C ALA A 138 -10.40 12.41 18.89
N LEU A 139 -9.97 11.53 19.82
CA LEU A 139 -10.85 10.63 20.57
C LEU A 139 -11.81 11.39 21.48
N ALA A 140 -11.32 12.38 22.23
CA ALA A 140 -12.17 13.19 23.11
C ALA A 140 -13.18 14.01 22.29
N THR A 141 -12.74 14.61 21.19
CA THR A 141 -13.62 15.40 20.29
C THR A 141 -14.73 14.55 19.71
N VAL A 142 -14.39 13.40 19.09
CA VAL A 142 -15.41 12.53 18.48
C VAL A 142 -16.35 11.93 19.52
N ALA A 143 -15.86 11.65 20.74
CA ALA A 143 -16.68 11.15 21.83
C ALA A 143 -17.69 12.20 22.31
N VAL A 144 -17.29 13.46 22.47
CA VAL A 144 -18.21 14.55 22.81
C VAL A 144 -19.25 14.76 21.71
N ARG A 145 -18.83 14.76 20.44
CA ARG A 145 -19.76 14.81 19.29
C ARG A 145 -20.75 13.64 19.27
N ALA A 146 -20.34 12.48 19.80
CA ALA A 146 -21.18 11.29 19.94
C ALA A 146 -22.03 11.27 21.23
N GLY A 147 -21.94 12.29 22.09
CA GLY A 147 -22.67 12.34 23.37
C GLY A 147 -22.13 11.40 24.45
N PHE A 148 -20.85 11.05 24.40
CA PHE A 148 -20.21 10.16 25.38
C PHE A 148 -19.78 10.91 26.64
N GLU A 149 -19.67 10.18 27.74
CA GLU A 149 -19.09 10.67 28.99
C GLU A 149 -17.55 10.64 28.91
N LEU A 150 -16.91 11.76 29.20
CA LEU A 150 -15.47 11.84 29.46
C LEU A 150 -15.20 11.53 30.94
N VAL A 151 -14.96 10.26 31.24
CA VAL A 151 -14.70 9.77 32.60
C VAL A 151 -13.40 10.35 33.17
N GLU A 152 -12.40 10.55 32.31
CA GLU A 152 -11.14 11.21 32.65
C GLU A 152 -10.66 12.02 31.44
N ARG A 153 -10.30 13.29 31.68
CA ARG A 153 -9.74 14.20 30.67
C ARG A 153 -8.85 15.22 31.35
N HIS A 154 -7.68 15.45 30.77
CA HIS A 154 -6.73 16.48 31.21
C HIS A 154 -6.40 17.40 30.04
N GLY A 155 -6.28 18.71 30.28
CA GLY A 155 -5.91 19.69 29.24
C GLY A 155 -4.40 19.86 29.09
N HIS A 156 -3.96 20.36 27.93
CA HIS A 156 -2.57 20.77 27.74
C HIS A 156 -2.28 22.08 28.49
N THR A 157 -1.04 22.23 28.95
CA THR A 157 -0.58 23.48 29.60
C THR A 157 -0.14 24.56 28.59
N ALA A 158 -0.08 24.22 27.30
CA ALA A 158 0.33 25.12 26.21
C ALA A 158 -0.24 24.63 24.87
N ARG A 159 -0.48 25.55 23.92
CA ARG A 159 -0.95 25.24 22.56
C ARG A 159 0.22 25.12 21.59
N ILE A 160 0.07 24.32 20.55
CA ILE A 160 0.94 24.34 19.36
C ILE A 160 0.31 25.31 18.34
N GLU A 161 1.09 25.94 17.47
CA GLU A 161 0.66 27.02 16.55
C GLU A 161 -0.61 26.73 15.75
N GLN A 162 -0.87 25.47 15.41
CA GLN A 162 -2.10 25.04 14.75
C GLN A 162 -3.19 24.46 15.68
N ALA A 163 -3.25 24.87 16.94
CA ALA A 163 -4.38 24.53 17.81
C ALA A 163 -5.70 25.21 17.38
N ASP A 164 -5.65 26.16 16.44
CA ASP A 164 -6.82 26.71 15.79
C ASP A 164 -7.29 25.74 14.70
N THR A 165 -8.02 24.71 15.12
CA THR A 165 -8.74 23.83 14.20
C THR A 165 -9.87 24.61 13.52
N PRO A 166 -10.18 24.35 12.24
CA PRO A 166 -11.28 25.01 11.53
C PRO A 166 -12.64 24.84 12.25
N ASP A 167 -12.80 23.72 12.94
CA ASP A 167 -13.95 23.43 13.78
C ASP A 167 -13.66 23.91 15.21
N GLY A 168 -14.34 24.97 15.65
CA GLY A 168 -14.20 25.58 16.99
C GLY A 168 -14.68 24.71 18.16
N ASP A 169 -14.95 23.42 17.93
CA ASP A 169 -15.46 22.45 18.90
C ASP A 169 -14.43 21.37 19.30
N ALA A 170 -13.16 21.52 18.87
CA ALA A 170 -12.10 20.58 19.23
C ALA A 170 -11.89 20.52 20.75
N VAL A 171 -11.87 19.29 21.28
CA VAL A 171 -11.68 19.04 22.71
C VAL A 171 -10.21 18.81 22.99
N ASP A 172 -9.64 19.70 23.79
CA ASP A 172 -8.26 19.57 24.26
C ASP A 172 -8.12 18.40 25.25
N ALA A 173 -7.35 17.37 24.92
CA ALA A 173 -7.15 16.20 25.75
C ALA A 173 -5.70 15.69 25.62
N THR A 174 -4.93 15.82 26.71
CA THR A 174 -3.55 15.35 26.77
C THR A 174 -3.45 13.97 27.43
N VAL A 175 -2.36 13.27 27.12
CA VAL A 175 -2.02 11.97 27.71
C VAL A 175 -0.55 11.93 28.07
N PHE A 176 -0.24 11.39 29.24
CA PHE A 176 1.11 11.18 29.72
C PHE A 176 1.22 9.82 30.40
N TRP A 177 2.09 8.97 29.87
CA TRP A 177 2.25 7.62 30.38
C TRP A 177 2.83 7.67 31.81
N ASN A 178 2.23 7.07 32.82
CA ASN A 178 1.05 6.18 32.83
C ASN A 178 -0.10 6.67 33.72
N TYR A 179 -0.16 7.97 34.02
CA TYR A 179 -1.08 8.52 35.03
C TYR A 179 -1.98 9.66 34.55
N VAL A 180 -1.74 10.20 33.35
CA VAL A 180 -2.63 11.17 32.69
C VAL A 180 -3.28 10.46 31.51
N ASP A 181 -4.56 10.17 31.61
CA ASP A 181 -5.29 9.33 30.66
C ASP A 181 -6.50 10.04 30.03
N VAL A 182 -7.03 9.44 28.97
CA VAL A 182 -8.36 9.79 28.43
C VAL A 182 -9.24 8.56 28.57
N LYS A 183 -10.33 8.70 29.31
CA LYS A 183 -11.30 7.62 29.57
C LYS A 183 -12.69 7.99 29.06
N LEU A 184 -13.28 7.12 28.24
CA LEU A 184 -14.55 7.34 27.56
C LEU A 184 -15.56 6.27 27.99
N ARG A 185 -16.82 6.67 28.20
CA ARG A 185 -17.95 5.76 28.47
C ARG A 185 -19.17 6.17 27.65
N ALA A 186 -19.89 5.18 27.13
CA ALA A 186 -21.15 5.38 26.43
C ALA A 186 -22.25 4.49 27.01
N ARG A 187 -23.51 4.93 26.95
CA ARG A 187 -24.67 4.16 27.42
C ARG A 187 -25.07 3.01 26.47
N HIS A 188 -24.52 2.98 25.26
CA HIS A 188 -24.76 1.96 24.24
C HIS A 188 -23.46 1.35 23.76
N ALA A 189 -23.53 0.17 23.13
CA ALA A 189 -22.38 -0.43 22.48
C ALA A 189 -21.94 0.41 21.28
N TRP A 190 -20.64 0.46 21.02
CA TRP A 190 -20.08 1.27 19.95
C TRP A 190 -18.78 0.70 19.40
N ARG A 191 -18.45 1.09 18.18
CA ARG A 191 -17.21 0.74 17.46
C ARG A 191 -16.37 1.96 17.21
N LEU A 192 -15.07 1.85 17.47
CA LEU A 192 -14.07 2.86 17.15
C LEU A 192 -13.36 2.47 15.86
N GLU A 193 -13.23 3.41 14.93
CA GLU A 193 -12.46 3.24 13.70
C GLU A 193 -11.41 4.36 13.61
N VAL A 194 -10.16 3.96 13.39
CA VAL A 194 -9.01 4.88 13.31
C VAL A 194 -8.25 4.61 12.01
N ALA A 195 -8.21 5.62 11.14
CA ALA A 195 -7.53 5.58 9.87
C ALA A 195 -6.56 6.76 9.73
N LEU A 196 -5.40 6.51 9.11
CA LEU A 196 -4.49 7.56 8.67
C LEU A 196 -4.53 7.59 7.14
N THR A 197 -5.07 8.66 6.56
CA THR A 197 -4.89 8.93 5.12
C THR A 197 -3.46 9.44 4.88
N ASP A 198 -3.13 9.84 3.67
CA ASP A 198 -1.84 10.49 3.41
C ASP A 198 -1.73 11.89 4.06
N THR A 199 -2.86 12.49 4.44
CA THR A 199 -2.98 13.90 4.86
C THR A 199 -3.63 14.08 6.23
N GLU A 200 -4.48 13.16 6.67
CA GLU A 200 -5.35 13.32 7.85
C GLU A 200 -5.37 12.07 8.74
N LEU A 201 -5.48 12.29 10.05
CA LEU A 201 -5.97 11.30 11.00
C LEU A 201 -7.48 11.41 11.05
N VAL A 202 -8.17 10.29 10.81
CA VAL A 202 -9.62 10.19 10.83
C VAL A 202 -10.05 9.24 11.93
N VAL A 203 -10.90 9.72 12.84
CA VAL A 203 -11.49 8.93 13.92
C VAL A 203 -13.00 8.92 13.76
N ARG A 204 -13.62 7.73 13.79
CA ARG A 204 -15.07 7.55 13.67
C ARG A 204 -15.60 6.69 14.80
N ILE A 205 -16.81 7.01 15.24
CA ILE A 205 -17.60 6.20 16.15
C ILE A 205 -18.83 5.69 15.39
N ARG A 206 -19.08 4.38 15.42
CA ARG A 206 -20.31 3.75 14.90
C ARG A 206 -21.12 3.14 16.03
N ALA A 207 -22.44 3.27 15.96
CA ALA A 207 -23.36 2.69 16.93
C ALA A 207 -24.77 2.52 16.35
N ARG A 208 -25.50 1.48 16.77
CA ARG A 208 -26.92 1.28 16.42
C ARG A 208 -27.78 1.93 17.51
N THR A 209 -27.88 3.25 17.50
CA THR A 209 -28.69 4.00 18.46
C THR A 209 -29.74 4.80 17.69
N PRO A 210 -31.01 4.85 18.14
CA PRO A 210 -31.98 5.79 17.58
C PRO A 210 -31.46 7.21 17.83
N ARG A 211 -31.27 7.97 16.74
CA ARG A 211 -30.77 9.35 16.76
C ARG A 211 -31.81 10.25 17.43
N ALA A 212 -31.77 10.36 18.75
CA ALA A 212 -32.34 11.45 19.56
C ALA A 212 -32.11 11.15 21.05
N VAL A 213 -30.96 11.56 21.59
CA VAL A 213 -30.93 12.00 22.99
C VAL A 213 -30.24 13.36 22.95
N PRO A 214 -30.95 14.46 23.27
CA PRO A 214 -30.29 15.73 23.55
C PRO A 214 -29.24 15.44 24.61
N ALA A 215 -27.99 15.82 24.36
CA ALA A 215 -26.93 15.64 25.34
C ALA A 215 -27.39 16.29 26.65
N GLU A 216 -27.71 15.49 27.67
CA GLU A 216 -27.64 16.02 29.03
C GLU A 216 -26.21 16.56 29.16
N PRO A 217 -26.04 17.82 29.61
CA PRO A 217 -24.72 18.40 29.72
C PRO A 217 -23.89 17.47 30.58
N VAL A 218 -22.98 16.73 29.94
CA VAL A 218 -22.03 15.87 30.62
C VAL A 218 -21.27 16.81 31.54
N THR A 219 -21.50 16.68 32.84
CA THR A 219 -20.72 17.37 33.85
C THR A 219 -19.28 16.93 33.65
N LEU A 220 -18.52 17.73 32.91
CA LEU A 220 -17.08 17.62 32.84
C LEU A 220 -16.60 17.64 34.29
N ARG A 221 -16.11 16.51 34.81
CA ARG A 221 -15.28 16.55 36.01
C ARG A 221 -13.94 17.16 35.57
N ARG A 222 -13.92 18.49 35.57
CA ARG A 222 -12.78 19.30 35.16
C ARG A 222 -11.72 19.22 36.26
N THR A 223 -10.57 18.63 35.96
CA THR A 223 -9.48 18.47 36.94
C THR A 223 -8.45 19.59 36.92
N ASN A 224 -8.56 20.61 36.04
CA ASN A 224 -7.58 21.71 35.93
C ASN A 224 -8.23 23.01 35.37
N ASP A 225 -9.23 23.59 36.03
CA ASP A 225 -9.94 24.80 35.53
C ASP A 225 -9.25 26.14 35.84
N ASP A 226 -8.13 26.17 36.55
CA ASP A 226 -7.39 27.42 36.85
C ASP A 226 -6.50 27.91 35.69
N VAL A 227 -6.70 27.40 34.47
CA VAL A 227 -5.86 27.74 33.32
C VAL A 227 -6.49 28.90 32.53
N PRO A 228 -5.76 30.02 32.28
CA PRO A 228 -6.30 31.20 31.61
C PRO A 228 -6.87 30.90 30.21
N THR A 229 -7.87 31.68 29.81
CA THR A 229 -8.69 31.54 28.58
C THR A 229 -7.88 31.44 27.27
N ALA A 230 -6.63 31.92 27.28
CA ALA A 230 -5.66 31.74 26.20
C ALA A 230 -4.41 31.01 26.73
N LEU A 231 -4.25 29.74 26.33
CA LEU A 231 -3.04 28.98 26.61
C LEU A 231 -1.83 29.60 25.88
N PRO A 232 -0.65 29.64 26.50
CA PRO A 232 0.55 30.14 25.85
C PRO A 232 0.96 29.24 24.67
N LEU A 233 1.56 29.87 23.66
CA LEU A 233 2.12 29.15 22.52
C LEU A 233 3.41 28.43 22.92
N ALA A 234 3.48 27.13 22.65
CA ALA A 234 4.63 26.30 22.97
C ALA A 234 5.81 26.62 22.04
N ARG A 235 6.98 26.91 22.62
CA ARG A 235 8.21 27.14 21.84
C ARG A 235 8.95 25.84 21.55
N GLY A 236 9.50 25.70 20.34
CA GLY A 236 10.28 24.53 19.95
C GLY A 236 11.65 24.45 20.57
N CYS A 237 12.01 23.31 21.16
CA CYS A 237 13.37 23.10 21.63
C CYS A 237 14.39 22.82 20.53
N LEU A 238 13.95 22.56 19.29
CA LEU A 238 14.84 22.38 18.13
C LEU A 238 15.09 23.67 17.33
N SER A 239 14.27 24.70 17.53
CA SER A 239 14.31 25.92 16.74
C SER A 239 14.15 27.22 17.52
N CYS A 240 14.12 27.18 18.86
CA CYS A 240 14.17 28.41 19.66
C CYS A 240 15.60 28.94 19.76
N ASP A 241 15.75 30.27 19.74
CA ASP A 241 17.05 30.96 19.86
C ASP A 241 17.62 30.97 21.30
N GLN A 242 17.05 30.17 22.21
CA GLN A 242 17.39 30.18 23.63
C GLN A 242 18.54 29.21 23.92
N THR A 243 19.72 29.54 23.41
CA THR A 243 20.92 28.66 23.42
C THR A 243 21.40 28.27 24.82
N ALA A 244 21.14 29.11 25.83
CA ALA A 244 21.47 28.84 27.23
C ALA A 244 20.50 27.85 27.93
N CYS A 245 19.39 27.49 27.30
CA CYS A 245 18.42 26.56 27.86
C CYS A 245 19.00 25.12 27.85
N PHE A 246 18.89 24.41 28.96
CA PHE A 246 19.36 23.00 29.04
C PHE A 246 18.60 22.03 28.11
N ARG A 247 17.44 22.45 27.57
CA ARG A 247 16.65 21.70 26.58
C ARG A 247 16.98 22.09 25.14
N HIS A 248 17.71 23.19 24.94
CA HIS A 248 18.08 23.65 23.61
C HIS A 248 18.92 22.57 22.92
N ARG A 249 18.47 22.14 21.76
CA ARG A 249 19.22 21.26 20.87
C ARG A 249 19.35 22.01 19.55
N PRO A 250 20.55 22.53 19.22
CA PRO A 250 20.72 23.28 17.99
C PRO A 250 20.32 22.41 16.79
N PRO A 251 19.74 23.02 15.74
CA PRO A 251 19.34 22.28 14.56
C PRO A 251 20.58 21.64 13.91
N VAL A 252 20.57 20.30 13.83
CA VAL A 252 21.48 19.55 12.97
C VAL A 252 20.75 19.42 11.64
N ASP A 253 21.17 20.18 10.62
CA ASP A 253 20.67 20.14 9.23
C ASP A 253 19.41 19.29 9.04
N VAL A 254 18.30 19.81 9.60
CA VAL A 254 17.07 19.05 9.73
C VAL A 254 16.40 19.12 8.37
N GLY A 255 16.58 18.07 7.56
CA GLY A 255 15.96 18.00 6.23
C GLY A 255 14.50 18.44 6.30
N ALA A 256 14.18 19.53 5.60
CA ALA A 256 12.93 20.26 5.72
C ALA A 256 11.72 19.55 5.09
N GLU A 257 11.94 18.39 4.46
CA GLU A 257 10.97 17.75 3.59
C GLU A 257 10.93 16.23 3.72
N GLY A 258 9.77 15.68 3.39
CA GLY A 258 9.57 14.25 3.25
C GLY A 258 10.35 13.65 2.08
N ARG A 259 10.75 12.39 2.24
CA ARG A 259 11.48 11.62 1.24
C ARG A 259 10.55 10.66 0.51
N THR A 260 10.90 10.36 -0.73
CA THR A 260 10.23 9.32 -1.52
C THR A 260 11.04 8.02 -1.46
N ALA A 261 10.37 6.90 -1.20
CA ALA A 261 10.95 5.56 -1.32
C ALA A 261 10.23 4.76 -2.41
N VAL A 262 11.00 4.11 -3.29
CA VAL A 262 10.51 3.26 -4.37
C VAL A 262 10.74 1.81 -4.00
N LEU A 263 9.67 1.00 -3.94
CA LEU A 263 9.71 -0.42 -3.57
C LEU A 263 9.25 -1.23 -4.78
N VAL A 264 10.16 -1.98 -5.38
CA VAL A 264 9.90 -2.78 -6.59
C VAL A 264 10.31 -4.23 -6.40
N ASP A 265 9.51 -5.15 -6.95
CA ASP A 265 9.79 -6.59 -7.03
C ASP A 265 10.56 -6.95 -8.31
N GLY A 266 10.37 -6.16 -9.38
CA GLY A 266 11.11 -6.26 -10.64
C GLY A 266 11.09 -4.96 -11.44
N TRP A 267 11.83 -4.92 -12.55
CA TRP A 267 11.86 -3.76 -13.44
C TRP A 267 11.20 -4.06 -14.77
N THR A 268 10.30 -3.17 -15.17
CA THR A 268 9.87 -3.06 -16.57
C THR A 268 10.50 -1.80 -17.18
N PRO A 269 10.81 -1.79 -18.49
CA PRO A 269 11.36 -0.59 -19.13
C PRO A 269 10.45 0.64 -18.98
N GLU A 270 9.13 0.44 -18.95
CA GLU A 270 8.11 1.47 -18.78
C GLU A 270 8.22 2.13 -17.40
N PHE A 271 8.22 1.32 -16.33
CA PHE A 271 8.36 1.83 -14.97
C PHE A 271 9.76 2.39 -14.71
N ALA A 272 10.80 1.80 -15.29
CA ALA A 272 12.16 2.34 -15.19
C ALA A 272 12.25 3.75 -15.81
N ARG A 273 11.61 3.98 -16.97
CA ARG A 273 11.53 5.31 -17.59
C ARG A 273 10.78 6.28 -16.70
N HIS A 274 9.56 5.93 -16.31
CA HIS A 274 8.71 6.76 -15.45
C HIS A 274 9.40 7.14 -14.14
N LEU A 275 10.05 6.19 -13.46
CA LEU A 275 10.74 6.44 -12.19
C LEU A 275 11.96 7.35 -12.32
N ARG A 276 12.68 7.30 -13.45
CA ARG A 276 13.80 8.23 -13.72
C ARG A 276 13.30 9.66 -13.94
N GLU A 277 12.17 9.81 -14.63
CA GLU A 277 11.59 11.11 -14.96
C GLU A 277 10.86 11.73 -13.76
N ALA A 278 9.98 10.98 -13.11
CA ALA A 278 9.12 11.49 -12.04
C ALA A 278 9.77 11.45 -10.65
N HIS A 279 10.71 10.53 -10.41
CA HIS A 279 11.29 10.28 -9.08
C HIS A 279 12.82 10.09 -9.10
N PRO A 280 13.60 11.02 -9.67
CA PRO A 280 15.05 10.86 -9.86
C PRO A 280 15.84 10.73 -8.55
N GLN A 281 15.38 11.37 -7.47
CA GLN A 281 16.08 11.40 -6.17
C GLN A 281 15.54 10.38 -5.15
N ALA A 282 14.50 9.60 -5.51
CA ALA A 282 13.86 8.69 -4.55
C ALA A 282 14.77 7.51 -4.18
N GLN A 283 14.78 7.12 -2.90
CA GLN A 283 15.53 5.96 -2.44
C GLN A 283 14.97 4.69 -3.07
N ARG A 284 15.81 3.94 -3.80
CA ARG A 284 15.40 2.71 -4.48
C ARG A 284 15.54 1.52 -3.53
N MET A 285 14.50 0.71 -3.43
CA MET A 285 14.49 -0.57 -2.72
C MET A 285 14.15 -1.68 -3.72
N GLN A 286 15.11 -2.55 -3.99
CA GLN A 286 14.99 -3.59 -5.01
C GLN A 286 15.61 -4.92 -4.58
N PRO A 287 15.16 -6.06 -5.13
CA PRO A 287 15.82 -7.34 -4.93
C PRO A 287 17.21 -7.36 -5.57
N VAL A 288 18.05 -8.28 -5.11
CA VAL A 288 19.36 -8.54 -5.72
C VAL A 288 19.16 -9.49 -6.91
N PRO A 289 19.66 -9.16 -8.11
CA PRO A 289 19.67 -10.08 -9.24
C PRO A 289 20.69 -11.19 -8.97
N LEU A 290 20.26 -12.28 -8.31
CA LEU A 290 21.14 -13.38 -7.96
C LEU A 290 21.44 -14.26 -9.18
N ARG A 291 22.68 -14.19 -9.65
CA ARG A 291 23.26 -15.07 -10.67
C ARG A 291 24.09 -16.15 -9.98
N LEU A 292 23.44 -17.23 -9.55
CA LEU A 292 24.18 -18.40 -9.07
C LEU A 292 24.80 -19.13 -10.27
N ALA A 293 26.13 -19.29 -10.27
CA ALA A 293 26.97 -19.65 -11.43
C ALA A 293 26.59 -20.97 -12.15
N PHE A 294 25.87 -21.88 -11.49
CA PHE A 294 25.48 -23.19 -12.00
C PHE A 294 24.05 -23.22 -12.56
N TRP A 295 23.39 -22.07 -12.69
CA TRP A 295 21.99 -21.98 -13.12
C TRP A 295 21.84 -21.16 -14.41
N ARG A 296 21.31 -21.81 -15.45
CA ARG A 296 21.07 -21.18 -16.76
C ARG A 296 20.10 -20.01 -16.67
N VAL A 297 20.40 -18.98 -17.46
CA VAL A 297 19.73 -17.68 -17.53
C VAL A 297 18.45 -17.77 -18.37
N PRO A 298 17.31 -17.23 -17.93
CA PRO A 298 16.29 -16.75 -18.85
C PRO A 298 16.80 -15.44 -19.46
N ALA A 299 16.89 -15.36 -20.80
CA ALA A 299 17.43 -14.22 -21.55
C ALA A 299 16.62 -12.90 -21.41
N ALA A 300 15.64 -12.83 -20.51
CA ALA A 300 14.84 -11.63 -20.23
C ALA A 300 15.35 -10.95 -18.94
N GLY A 301 16.61 -10.51 -18.96
CA GLY A 301 17.25 -9.88 -17.80
C GLY A 301 16.77 -8.45 -17.58
N TRP A 302 15.68 -8.27 -16.81
CA TRP A 302 15.22 -6.97 -16.33
C TRP A 302 15.10 -6.95 -14.80
N HIS A 303 16.18 -7.36 -14.12
CA HIS A 303 16.26 -7.39 -12.66
C HIS A 303 17.13 -6.27 -12.08
N ARG A 304 17.58 -5.32 -12.90
CA ARG A 304 18.39 -4.19 -12.46
C ARG A 304 17.91 -2.93 -13.18
N GLU A 305 17.62 -1.89 -12.41
CA GLU A 305 17.56 -0.54 -12.95
C GLU A 305 18.92 -0.24 -13.64
N PRO A 306 18.94 0.29 -14.87
CA PRO A 306 20.16 0.85 -15.45
C PRO A 306 20.75 1.89 -14.47
N ALA A 307 22.08 1.96 -14.38
CA ALA A 307 22.83 2.76 -13.41
C ALA A 307 22.12 4.07 -13.02
N THR A 308 21.72 4.18 -11.76
CA THR A 308 21.12 5.41 -11.20
C THR A 308 22.10 6.10 -10.26
N ASN A 309 22.07 7.43 -10.23
CA ASN A 309 22.76 8.23 -9.21
C ASN A 309 22.03 8.18 -7.84
N ALA A 310 20.86 7.56 -7.76
CA ALA A 310 20.07 7.44 -6.54
C ALA A 310 20.61 6.37 -5.57
N ALA A 311 20.40 6.56 -4.28
CA ALA A 311 20.76 5.58 -3.26
C ALA A 311 19.92 4.29 -3.43
N VAL A 312 20.61 3.19 -3.76
CA VAL A 312 19.99 1.86 -3.93
C VAL A 312 20.20 1.03 -2.68
N THR A 313 19.09 0.55 -2.12
CA THR A 313 19.07 -0.39 -1.01
C THR A 313 18.61 -1.75 -1.49
N THR A 314 19.38 -2.79 -1.21
CA THR A 314 19.08 -4.14 -1.66
C THR A 314 18.72 -5.08 -0.51
N ALA A 315 17.74 -5.95 -0.72
CA ALA A 315 17.30 -6.94 0.25
C ALA A 315 17.96 -8.30 0.01
N TRP A 316 19.29 -8.39 0.16
CA TRP A 316 20.08 -9.58 -0.24
C TRP A 316 19.58 -10.90 0.35
N ALA A 317 19.39 -10.97 1.66
CA ALA A 317 18.92 -12.20 2.33
C ALA A 317 17.53 -12.64 1.86
N ALA A 318 16.58 -11.69 1.73
CA ALA A 318 15.25 -11.99 1.22
C ALA A 318 15.29 -12.42 -0.26
N SER A 319 16.16 -11.80 -1.06
CA SER A 319 16.38 -12.14 -2.48
C SER A 319 16.93 -13.54 -2.63
N LEU A 320 17.89 -13.95 -1.78
CA LEU A 320 18.48 -15.29 -1.79
C LEU A 320 17.45 -16.34 -1.39
N ARG A 321 16.73 -16.10 -0.30
CA ARG A 321 15.66 -16.98 0.15
C ARG A 321 14.60 -17.16 -0.93
N ARG A 322 14.18 -16.07 -1.57
CA ARG A 322 13.25 -16.06 -2.71
C ARG A 322 13.76 -16.90 -3.87
N ALA A 323 15.01 -16.67 -4.32
CA ALA A 323 15.59 -17.38 -5.45
C ALA A 323 15.70 -18.90 -5.23
N VAL A 324 16.09 -19.32 -4.03
CA VAL A 324 16.14 -20.74 -3.65
C VAL A 324 14.73 -21.33 -3.60
N TRP A 325 13.80 -20.67 -2.93
CA TRP A 325 12.43 -21.15 -2.75
C TRP A 325 11.70 -21.34 -4.08
N GLN A 326 11.77 -20.36 -4.98
CA GLN A 326 11.12 -20.42 -6.28
C GLN A 326 11.68 -21.53 -7.17
N ARG A 327 12.97 -21.84 -7.05
CA ARG A 327 13.59 -22.96 -7.79
C ARG A 327 13.13 -24.32 -7.27
N LEU A 328 13.05 -24.48 -5.94
CA LEU A 328 12.57 -25.72 -5.33
C LEU A 328 11.15 -26.07 -5.82
N TRP A 329 10.30 -25.07 -6.01
CA TRP A 329 8.91 -25.25 -6.41
C TRP A 329 8.62 -25.00 -7.90
N ALA A 330 9.64 -24.74 -8.72
CA ALA A 330 9.46 -24.33 -10.13
C ALA A 330 8.69 -25.35 -10.98
N ARG A 331 8.76 -26.64 -10.64
CA ARG A 331 8.14 -27.76 -11.37
C ARG A 331 6.78 -28.19 -10.83
N GLN A 332 6.25 -27.54 -9.79
CA GLN A 332 4.96 -27.91 -9.19
C GLN A 332 3.95 -26.79 -9.42
N ALA A 333 3.00 -27.00 -10.33
CA ALA A 333 2.10 -25.97 -10.86
C ALA A 333 1.41 -25.11 -9.76
N GLY A 334 0.88 -25.72 -8.69
CA GLY A 334 0.26 -24.98 -7.58
C GLY A 334 1.26 -24.35 -6.60
N ARG A 335 2.37 -25.03 -6.29
CA ARG A 335 3.38 -24.49 -5.36
C ARG A 335 4.25 -23.39 -5.97
N ARG A 336 4.34 -23.34 -7.29
CA ARG A 336 5.04 -22.27 -8.01
C ARG A 336 4.43 -20.90 -7.72
N GLN A 337 3.11 -20.77 -7.82
CA GLN A 337 2.44 -19.49 -7.57
C GLN A 337 2.56 -19.07 -6.10
N ALA A 338 2.33 -20.01 -5.18
CA ALA A 338 2.53 -19.77 -3.74
C ALA A 338 3.98 -19.31 -3.45
N SER A 339 4.98 -19.91 -4.10
CA SER A 339 6.39 -19.52 -3.93
C SER A 339 6.70 -18.10 -4.42
N LEU A 340 5.95 -17.58 -5.41
CA LEU A 340 6.07 -16.20 -5.87
C LEU A 340 5.55 -15.23 -4.82
N ILE A 341 4.34 -15.49 -4.28
CA ILE A 341 3.70 -14.71 -3.22
C ILE A 341 4.56 -14.72 -1.94
N ASP A 342 5.14 -15.87 -1.59
CA ASP A 342 6.09 -15.96 -0.47
C ASP A 342 7.31 -15.06 -0.66
N GLY A 343 7.85 -15.04 -1.88
CA GLY A 343 8.97 -14.17 -2.24
C GLY A 343 8.63 -12.68 -2.11
N GLN A 344 7.45 -12.29 -2.60
CA GLN A 344 6.93 -10.91 -2.51
C GLN A 344 6.74 -10.50 -1.05
N ARG A 345 6.19 -11.39 -0.22
CA ARG A 345 6.05 -11.18 1.23
C ARG A 345 7.39 -10.93 1.92
N TRP A 346 8.42 -11.75 1.63
CA TRP A 346 9.75 -11.57 2.25
C TRP A 346 10.42 -10.27 1.81
N LEU A 347 10.25 -9.87 0.56
CA LEU A 347 10.75 -8.58 0.07
C LEU A 347 10.01 -7.40 0.72
N ALA A 348 8.68 -7.45 0.78
CA ALA A 348 7.88 -6.43 1.44
C ALA A 348 8.29 -6.25 2.92
N GLN A 349 8.52 -7.35 3.65
CA GLN A 349 9.04 -7.31 5.03
C GLN A 349 10.42 -6.66 5.11
N ALA A 350 11.34 -7.05 4.21
CA ALA A 350 12.70 -6.52 4.19
C ALA A 350 12.77 -5.03 3.79
N PHE A 351 11.85 -4.55 2.94
CA PHE A 351 11.73 -3.15 2.59
C PHE A 351 11.04 -2.35 3.68
N ALA A 352 9.95 -2.87 4.25
CA ALA A 352 9.25 -2.25 5.38
C ALA A 352 10.18 -1.98 6.57
N ALA A 353 11.08 -2.91 6.89
CA ALA A 353 12.08 -2.76 7.95
C ALA A 353 13.09 -1.62 7.70
N ARG A 354 13.21 -1.13 6.47
CA ARG A 354 14.10 -0.03 6.08
C ARG A 354 13.39 1.31 5.94
N LEU A 355 12.06 1.34 6.04
CA LEU A 355 11.31 2.57 5.98
C LEU A 355 11.52 3.37 7.27
N VAL A 356 12.00 4.60 7.11
CA VAL A 356 12.09 5.57 8.21
C VAL A 356 10.85 6.49 8.24
N PRO A 357 10.61 7.21 9.36
CA PRO A 357 9.51 8.16 9.47
C PRO A 357 9.50 9.22 8.37
N ALA A 358 10.68 9.65 7.90
CA ALA A 358 10.83 10.66 6.86
C ALA A 358 10.32 10.23 5.47
N HIS A 359 10.07 8.93 5.21
CA HIS A 359 9.53 8.49 3.92
C HIS A 359 8.02 8.79 3.80
N THR A 360 7.63 10.01 3.49
CA THR A 360 6.22 10.41 3.45
C THR A 360 5.51 9.96 2.18
N HIS A 361 6.26 9.67 1.11
CA HIS A 361 5.74 9.18 -0.16
C HIS A 361 6.35 7.82 -0.49
N LEU A 362 5.50 6.82 -0.79
CA LEU A 362 5.91 5.52 -1.29
C LEU A 362 5.46 5.34 -2.74
N VAL A 363 6.37 4.90 -3.59
CA VAL A 363 6.07 4.39 -4.93
C VAL A 363 6.25 2.88 -4.88
N VAL A 364 5.17 2.12 -5.07
CA VAL A 364 5.14 0.69 -4.75
C VAL A 364 4.65 -0.10 -5.95
N GLU A 365 5.37 -1.15 -6.33
CA GLU A 365 4.86 -2.13 -7.28
C GLU A 365 3.66 -2.89 -6.68
N GLN A 366 2.58 -3.02 -7.46
CA GLN A 366 1.33 -3.64 -7.05
C GLN A 366 1.50 -4.98 -6.31
N SER A 367 2.44 -5.82 -6.76
CA SER A 367 2.69 -7.14 -6.16
C SER A 367 3.12 -7.10 -4.69
N LEU A 368 3.67 -5.98 -4.21
CA LEU A 368 4.10 -5.79 -2.82
C LEU A 368 3.02 -5.17 -1.94
N LEU A 369 2.00 -4.55 -2.53
CA LEU A 369 0.95 -3.80 -1.83
C LEU A 369 0.23 -4.58 -0.73
N PRO A 370 -0.34 -5.79 -0.98
CA PRO A 370 -1.11 -6.47 0.04
C PRO A 370 -0.26 -6.80 1.28
N HIS A 371 1.02 -7.13 1.07
CA HIS A 371 1.94 -7.42 2.16
C HIS A 371 2.29 -6.15 2.97
N LEU A 372 2.50 -5.01 2.30
CA LEU A 372 2.80 -3.74 2.97
C LEU A 372 1.57 -3.17 3.70
N GLN A 373 0.37 -3.36 3.14
CA GLN A 373 -0.91 -3.04 3.79
C GLN A 373 -1.08 -3.85 5.07
N ARG A 374 -0.82 -5.15 5.04
CA ARG A 374 -0.89 -6.03 6.22
C ARG A 374 0.10 -5.67 7.31
N LEU A 375 1.28 -5.16 6.93
CA LEU A 375 2.28 -4.64 7.86
C LEU A 375 1.90 -3.26 8.44
N GLY A 376 0.86 -2.60 7.91
CA GLY A 376 0.42 -1.27 8.35
C GLY A 376 1.38 -0.13 8.00
N VAL A 377 2.38 -0.38 7.15
CA VAL A 377 3.44 0.61 6.87
C VAL A 377 3.01 1.71 5.89
N LEU A 378 1.89 1.51 5.20
CA LEU A 378 1.31 2.48 4.24
C LEU A 378 0.59 3.65 4.93
N ASP A 379 0.13 3.46 6.18
CA ASP A 379 -0.65 4.45 6.92
C ASP A 379 0.06 5.80 7.03
N GLY A 380 -0.62 6.91 6.79
CA GLY A 380 0.01 8.23 6.90
C GLY A 380 0.95 8.60 5.76
N ARG A 381 1.10 7.76 4.72
CA ARG A 381 2.01 8.02 3.59
C ARG A 381 1.21 8.17 2.31
N ARG A 382 1.64 9.09 1.45
CA ARG A 382 1.14 9.19 0.08
C ARG A 382 1.59 7.96 -0.70
N LEU A 383 0.70 7.40 -1.52
CA LEU A 383 0.96 6.15 -2.25
C LEU A 383 0.83 6.35 -3.76
N THR A 384 1.89 6.06 -4.50
CA THR A 384 1.86 5.84 -5.95
C THR A 384 1.99 4.33 -6.21
N VAL A 385 1.08 3.76 -6.99
CA VAL A 385 1.09 2.35 -7.34
C VAL A 385 1.59 2.17 -8.76
N LEU A 386 2.62 1.34 -8.95
CA LEU A 386 3.03 0.85 -10.26
C LEU A 386 2.24 -0.44 -10.55
N ALA A 387 1.15 -0.30 -11.29
CA ALA A 387 0.19 -1.38 -11.55
C ALA A 387 0.53 -2.10 -12.86
N SER A 388 1.08 -3.30 -12.75
CA SER A 388 1.45 -4.13 -13.90
C SER A 388 0.36 -5.10 -14.32
N ALA A 389 -0.57 -5.44 -13.43
CA ALA A 389 -1.55 -6.51 -13.64
C ALA A 389 -2.96 -6.10 -13.18
N LEU A 390 -3.96 -6.85 -13.61
CA LEU A 390 -5.30 -6.72 -13.04
C LEU A 390 -5.27 -7.06 -11.54
N PRO A 391 -6.17 -6.48 -10.72
CA PRO A 391 -6.34 -6.92 -9.33
C PRO A 391 -6.61 -8.42 -9.25
N MET A 392 -6.17 -9.08 -8.17
CA MET A 392 -6.25 -10.53 -8.02
C MET A 392 -7.68 -11.06 -8.18
N ALA A 393 -8.67 -10.33 -7.65
CA ALA A 393 -10.08 -10.68 -7.78
C ALA A 393 -10.57 -10.71 -9.25
N ASP A 394 -10.11 -9.76 -10.07
CA ASP A 394 -10.48 -9.70 -11.48
C ASP A 394 -9.79 -10.81 -12.29
N ILE A 395 -8.55 -11.17 -11.92
CA ILE A 395 -7.85 -12.32 -12.50
C ILE A 395 -8.63 -13.60 -12.23
N GLU A 396 -9.03 -13.85 -10.98
CA GLU A 396 -9.81 -15.04 -10.60
C GLU A 396 -11.14 -15.09 -11.35
N LYS A 397 -11.89 -13.97 -11.38
CA LYS A 397 -13.16 -13.88 -12.11
C LYS A 397 -13.01 -14.21 -13.60
N LYS A 398 -11.95 -13.72 -14.25
CA LYS A 398 -11.66 -14.02 -15.66
C LYS A 398 -11.34 -15.49 -15.88
N LEU A 399 -10.54 -16.08 -15.00
CA LEU A 399 -10.18 -17.49 -15.08
C LEU A 399 -11.37 -18.42 -14.79
N ASP A 400 -12.27 -18.03 -13.88
CA ASP A 400 -13.51 -18.77 -13.60
C ASP A 400 -14.44 -18.77 -14.81
N ALA A 401 -14.61 -17.62 -15.47
CA ALA A 401 -15.38 -17.53 -16.71
C ALA A 401 -14.77 -18.41 -17.81
N ALA A 402 -13.44 -18.41 -17.96
CA ALA A 402 -12.76 -19.29 -18.91
C ALA A 402 -12.93 -20.77 -18.53
N SER A 403 -12.89 -21.12 -17.24
CA SER A 403 -13.07 -22.50 -16.76
C SER A 403 -14.48 -23.03 -17.02
N GLN A 404 -15.51 -22.19 -17.07
CA GLN A 404 -16.86 -22.61 -17.47
C GLN A 404 -16.90 -23.10 -18.92
N ARG A 405 -16.10 -22.50 -19.81
CA ARG A 405 -15.99 -22.92 -21.21
C ARG A 405 -15.12 -24.16 -21.38
N TRP A 406 -14.04 -24.26 -20.60
CA TRP A 406 -13.08 -25.37 -20.64
C TRP A 406 -12.95 -26.04 -19.26
N PRO A 407 -13.97 -26.77 -18.78
CA PRO A 407 -14.05 -27.25 -17.40
C PRO A 407 -12.98 -28.29 -17.02
N GLY A 408 -12.38 -28.97 -18.00
CA GLY A 408 -11.33 -29.97 -17.79
C GLY A 408 -9.90 -29.42 -17.69
N ASP A 409 -9.67 -28.13 -17.95
CA ASP A 409 -8.31 -27.60 -18.02
C ASP A 409 -7.80 -27.10 -16.66
N ALA A 410 -6.85 -27.83 -16.08
CA ALA A 410 -6.28 -27.52 -14.77
C ALA A 410 -5.59 -26.15 -14.71
N THR A 411 -5.12 -25.62 -15.85
CA THR A 411 -4.35 -24.35 -15.92
C THR A 411 -5.21 -23.10 -15.75
N LEU A 412 -6.54 -23.26 -15.73
CA LEU A 412 -7.52 -22.19 -15.44
C LEU A 412 -7.87 -22.12 -13.94
N ARG A 413 -7.53 -23.15 -13.17
CA ARG A 413 -7.82 -23.24 -11.73
C ARG A 413 -6.57 -23.08 -10.87
N ASP A 414 -5.39 -22.90 -11.48
CA ASP A 414 -4.09 -22.87 -10.79
C ASP A 414 -3.82 -21.55 -10.04
N PHE A 415 -4.47 -20.46 -10.44
CA PHE A 415 -4.38 -19.17 -9.77
C PHE A 415 -5.54 -19.00 -8.79
N ARG A 416 -5.26 -19.18 -7.50
CA ARG A 416 -6.16 -18.85 -6.39
C ARG A 416 -5.36 -18.16 -5.29
N ALA A 417 -5.64 -16.88 -5.08
CA ALA A 417 -5.05 -16.08 -4.02
C ALA A 417 -5.81 -16.32 -2.70
N ASP A 418 -5.11 -16.15 -1.59
CA ASP A 418 -5.73 -16.15 -0.27
C ASP A 418 -6.70 -14.96 -0.16
N ALA A 419 -7.91 -15.19 0.33
CA ALA A 419 -8.95 -14.15 0.41
C ALA A 419 -8.53 -12.91 1.24
N LEU A 420 -7.67 -13.10 2.26
CA LEU A 420 -7.12 -11.98 3.02
C LEU A 420 -6.12 -11.19 2.17
N LEU A 421 -5.35 -11.85 1.31
CA LEU A 421 -4.42 -11.18 0.40
C LEU A 421 -5.17 -10.34 -0.64
N VAL A 422 -6.26 -10.87 -1.20
CA VAL A 422 -7.16 -10.14 -2.12
C VAL A 422 -7.76 -8.91 -1.43
N ARG A 423 -8.23 -9.08 -0.19
CA ARG A 423 -8.74 -7.96 0.63
C ARG A 423 -7.67 -6.92 0.89
N ASP A 424 -6.46 -7.33 1.27
CA ASP A 424 -5.35 -6.42 1.56
C ASP A 424 -4.92 -5.64 0.31
N GLU A 425 -4.95 -6.27 -0.88
CA GLU A 425 -4.69 -5.59 -2.16
C GLU A 425 -5.74 -4.52 -2.42
N ALA A 426 -7.02 -4.86 -2.31
CA ALA A 426 -8.13 -3.92 -2.53
C ALA A 426 -8.07 -2.73 -1.55
N LEU A 427 -7.76 -2.97 -0.27
CA LEU A 427 -7.59 -1.91 0.73
C LEU A 427 -6.40 -1.00 0.41
N ALA A 428 -5.31 -1.55 -0.12
CA ALA A 428 -4.15 -0.75 -0.52
C ALA A 428 -4.45 0.10 -1.77
N LEU A 429 -5.10 -0.48 -2.78
CA LEU A 429 -5.47 0.21 -4.02
C LEU A 429 -6.46 1.35 -3.76
N ALA A 430 -7.45 1.15 -2.89
CA ALA A 430 -8.43 2.18 -2.53
C ALA A 430 -7.81 3.44 -1.90
N ARG A 431 -6.55 3.35 -1.44
CA ARG A 431 -5.79 4.44 -0.82
C ARG A 431 -4.73 5.04 -1.73
N ALA A 432 -4.57 4.51 -2.94
CA ALA A 432 -3.61 5.03 -3.90
C ALA A 432 -3.97 6.49 -4.25
N ALA A 433 -2.98 7.37 -4.18
CA ALA A 433 -3.12 8.74 -4.66
C ALA A 433 -2.86 8.81 -6.17
N VAL A 434 -1.99 7.95 -6.69
CA VAL A 434 -1.65 7.83 -8.11
C VAL A 434 -1.53 6.37 -8.48
N VAL A 435 -2.06 5.99 -9.65
CA VAL A 435 -1.84 4.67 -10.25
C VAL A 435 -1.18 4.85 -11.61
N VAL A 436 -0.05 4.20 -11.83
CA VAL A 436 0.73 4.27 -13.07
C VAL A 436 0.70 2.91 -13.74
N THR A 437 0.28 2.88 -15.00
CA THR A 437 0.26 1.63 -15.77
C THR A 437 0.39 1.86 -17.28
N PRO A 438 1.13 1.01 -18.00
CA PRO A 438 1.05 1.00 -19.46
C PRO A 438 -0.15 0.22 -20.01
N HIS A 439 -0.78 -0.60 -19.18
CA HIS A 439 -1.73 -1.61 -19.63
C HIS A 439 -3.15 -1.07 -19.64
N ALA A 440 -3.77 -0.99 -20.83
CA ALA A 440 -5.10 -0.37 -21.00
C ALA A 440 -6.20 -1.02 -20.13
N GLY A 441 -6.26 -2.35 -20.11
CA GLY A 441 -7.24 -3.07 -19.27
C GLY A 441 -7.02 -2.90 -17.76
N VAL A 442 -5.77 -2.73 -17.32
CA VAL A 442 -5.45 -2.43 -15.91
C VAL A 442 -5.89 -1.01 -15.60
N ALA A 443 -5.60 -0.06 -16.50
CA ALA A 443 -6.03 1.33 -16.35
C ALA A 443 -7.56 1.42 -16.15
N GLN A 444 -8.33 0.68 -16.95
CA GLN A 444 -9.79 0.60 -16.81
C GLN A 444 -10.22 -0.03 -15.48
N ALA A 445 -9.63 -1.16 -15.08
CA ALA A 445 -9.96 -1.81 -13.81
C ALA A 445 -9.66 -0.89 -12.61
N MET A 446 -8.55 -0.15 -12.65
CA MET A 446 -8.12 0.71 -11.55
C MET A 446 -9.09 1.86 -11.27
N ALA A 447 -9.93 2.27 -12.24
CA ALA A 447 -11.00 3.24 -12.00
C ALA A 447 -12.01 2.75 -10.93
N GLN A 448 -12.22 1.44 -10.81
CA GLN A 448 -13.10 0.84 -9.79
C GLN A 448 -12.38 0.65 -8.45
N TYR A 449 -11.13 0.16 -8.47
CA TYR A 449 -10.40 -0.21 -7.25
C TYR A 449 -9.68 0.96 -6.57
N ALA A 450 -9.35 2.00 -7.33
CA ALA A 450 -8.65 3.19 -6.87
C ALA A 450 -9.37 4.46 -7.34
N PRO A 451 -10.65 4.67 -6.96
CA PRO A 451 -11.48 5.75 -7.51
C PRO A 451 -10.99 7.15 -7.15
N GLN A 452 -10.16 7.27 -6.10
CA GLN A 452 -9.55 8.53 -5.67
C GLN A 452 -8.17 8.77 -6.29
N ALA A 453 -7.61 7.80 -7.00
CA ALA A 453 -6.28 7.90 -7.56
C ALA A 453 -6.30 8.68 -8.89
N THR A 454 -5.30 9.53 -9.09
CA THR A 454 -4.98 10.01 -10.44
C THR A 454 -4.41 8.85 -11.25
N LEU A 455 -5.12 8.44 -12.29
CA LEU A 455 -4.68 7.40 -13.21
C LEU A 455 -3.72 7.99 -14.27
N GLN A 456 -2.49 7.48 -14.31
CA GLN A 456 -1.46 7.85 -15.26
C GLN A 456 -1.19 6.70 -16.22
N ARG A 457 -1.71 6.82 -17.44
CA ARG A 457 -1.40 5.88 -18.52
C ARG A 457 -0.06 6.27 -19.15
N ILE A 458 0.90 5.36 -19.11
CA ILE A 458 2.21 5.51 -19.77
C ILE A 458 2.29 4.64 -21.01
N ASP A 459 3.22 4.92 -21.92
CA ASP A 459 3.36 4.13 -23.14
C ASP A 459 4.11 2.82 -22.89
N TRP A 460 3.72 1.77 -23.61
CA TRP A 460 4.50 0.55 -23.71
C TRP A 460 5.86 0.84 -24.33
N ALA A 461 6.92 0.25 -23.77
CA ALA A 461 8.26 0.38 -24.30
C ALA A 461 8.52 -0.71 -25.35
N LEU A 462 8.66 -0.30 -26.61
CA LEU A 462 9.05 -1.20 -27.69
C LEU A 462 10.55 -1.52 -27.61
N PRO A 463 10.95 -2.81 -27.63
CA PRO A 463 12.36 -3.19 -27.66
C PRO A 463 13.00 -2.79 -29.00
N GLN A 464 14.31 -2.58 -29.02
CA GLN A 464 15.04 -2.44 -30.28
C GLN A 464 15.21 -3.82 -30.92
N VAL A 465 14.55 -4.03 -32.06
CA VAL A 465 14.57 -5.29 -32.82
C VAL A 465 14.81 -4.95 -34.29
N LYS A 466 15.56 -5.80 -34.99
CA LYS A 466 15.70 -5.66 -36.45
C LYS A 466 14.34 -5.89 -37.10
N ALA A 467 13.93 -4.97 -37.98
CA ALA A 467 12.72 -5.15 -38.78
C ALA A 467 12.78 -6.51 -39.48
N THR A 468 11.72 -7.29 -39.31
CA THR A 468 11.58 -8.60 -39.92
C THR A 468 10.67 -8.43 -41.12
N HIS A 469 11.15 -8.80 -42.31
CA HIS A 469 10.27 -8.84 -43.47
C HIS A 469 9.29 -10.02 -43.30
N CYS A 470 8.00 -9.74 -43.17
CA CYS A 470 6.98 -10.76 -43.34
C CYS A 470 7.09 -11.33 -44.76
N LYS A 471 7.48 -12.60 -44.86
CA LYS A 471 7.41 -13.32 -46.13
C LYS A 471 5.99 -13.82 -46.33
N ARG A 472 5.40 -13.53 -47.49
CA ARG A 472 4.16 -14.18 -47.96
C ARG A 472 4.48 -15.59 -48.43
N GLU A 473 4.67 -16.49 -47.48
CA GLU A 473 4.78 -17.92 -47.74
C GLU A 473 3.41 -18.56 -47.52
N GLU A 474 2.95 -19.36 -48.48
CA GLU A 474 1.77 -20.20 -48.32
C GLU A 474 2.20 -21.63 -47.97
N PRO A 475 1.61 -22.25 -46.93
CA PRO A 475 0.63 -21.69 -46.00
C PRO A 475 1.25 -20.70 -44.97
N PRO A 476 0.49 -19.70 -44.48
CA PRO A 476 0.99 -18.66 -43.57
C PRO A 476 1.49 -19.25 -42.25
N LEU A 477 2.54 -18.65 -41.67
CA LEU A 477 3.05 -19.05 -40.37
C LEU A 477 2.42 -18.21 -39.26
N VAL A 478 1.60 -18.86 -38.43
CA VAL A 478 1.01 -18.29 -37.21
C VAL A 478 1.93 -18.59 -36.03
N VAL A 479 2.37 -17.55 -35.32
CA VAL A 479 3.20 -17.70 -34.11
C VAL A 479 2.37 -17.44 -32.87
N PHE A 480 2.11 -18.49 -32.09
CA PHE A 480 1.48 -18.38 -30.77
C PHE A 480 2.51 -17.94 -29.73
N ALA A 481 2.33 -16.72 -29.21
CA ALA A 481 3.32 -16.01 -28.40
C ALA A 481 3.30 -16.39 -26.91
N ALA A 482 2.98 -17.63 -26.57
CA ALA A 482 2.92 -18.12 -25.20
C ALA A 482 3.01 -19.65 -25.13
N SER A 483 3.31 -20.17 -23.93
CA SER A 483 3.21 -21.61 -23.68
C SER A 483 1.78 -22.08 -23.88
N ALA A 484 1.58 -23.33 -24.30
CA ALA A 484 0.29 -23.90 -24.68
C ALA A 484 -0.63 -24.19 -23.47
N LEU A 485 -1.03 -23.11 -22.79
CA LEU A 485 -1.87 -23.08 -21.60
C LEU A 485 -3.23 -22.47 -21.96
N ALA A 486 -4.32 -22.99 -21.39
CA ALA A 486 -5.65 -22.47 -21.65
C ALA A 486 -5.82 -21.01 -21.22
N ARG A 487 -5.24 -20.58 -20.08
CA ARG A 487 -5.28 -19.15 -19.68
C ARG A 487 -4.60 -18.20 -20.68
N LYS A 488 -3.73 -18.72 -21.54
CA LYS A 488 -3.06 -17.98 -22.62
C LYS A 488 -3.81 -18.05 -23.95
N GLY A 489 -4.98 -18.69 -23.98
CA GLY A 489 -5.83 -18.77 -25.17
C GLY A 489 -5.50 -19.94 -26.09
N ALA A 490 -4.75 -20.95 -25.64
CA ALA A 490 -4.30 -22.03 -26.51
C ALA A 490 -5.47 -22.85 -27.09
N ARG A 491 -6.54 -23.06 -26.30
CA ARG A 491 -7.77 -23.77 -26.70
C ARG A 491 -8.54 -22.98 -27.76
N GLU A 492 -8.68 -21.68 -27.55
CA GLU A 492 -9.32 -20.74 -28.46
C GLU A 492 -8.57 -20.66 -29.78
N LEU A 493 -7.24 -20.60 -29.73
CA LEU A 493 -6.41 -20.57 -30.93
C LEU A 493 -6.54 -21.87 -31.72
N ALA A 494 -6.44 -23.03 -31.07
CA ALA A 494 -6.63 -24.32 -31.73
C ALA A 494 -7.98 -24.38 -32.48
N ALA A 495 -9.06 -24.01 -31.79
CA ALA A 495 -10.39 -23.95 -32.40
C ALA A 495 -10.47 -22.94 -33.56
N ALA A 496 -9.83 -21.77 -33.45
CA ALA A 496 -9.81 -20.77 -34.51
C ALA A 496 -9.04 -21.23 -35.76
N LEU A 497 -7.95 -21.99 -35.59
CA LEU A 497 -7.12 -22.51 -36.68
C LEU A 497 -7.68 -23.79 -37.33
N GLN A 498 -8.62 -24.48 -36.68
CA GLN A 498 -9.16 -25.73 -37.19
C GLN A 498 -9.73 -25.59 -38.60
N GLY A 499 -9.25 -26.41 -39.53
CA GLY A 499 -9.65 -26.40 -40.94
C GLY A 499 -9.07 -25.28 -41.79
N TRP A 500 -8.21 -24.42 -41.22
CA TRP A 500 -7.49 -23.38 -41.96
C TRP A 500 -6.07 -23.84 -42.31
N PRO A 501 -5.68 -23.93 -43.61
CA PRO A 501 -4.32 -24.29 -43.99
C PRO A 501 -3.32 -23.24 -43.50
N CYS A 502 -2.62 -23.55 -42.41
CA CYS A 502 -1.63 -22.69 -41.77
C CYS A 502 -0.51 -23.54 -41.13
N ARG A 503 0.66 -22.94 -40.95
CA ARG A 503 1.74 -23.51 -40.14
C ARG A 503 1.67 -22.88 -38.76
N LEU A 504 1.87 -23.66 -37.70
CA LEU A 504 1.78 -23.17 -36.33
C LEU A 504 3.14 -23.28 -35.62
N ARG A 505 3.58 -22.18 -35.02
CA ARG A 505 4.73 -22.15 -34.10
C ARG A 505 4.28 -21.76 -32.71
N VAL A 506 4.58 -22.58 -31.72
CA VAL A 506 4.24 -22.35 -30.31
C VAL A 506 5.50 -22.01 -29.50
N LEU A 507 5.48 -20.88 -28.78
CA LEU A 507 6.61 -20.41 -27.97
C LEU A 507 6.50 -20.87 -26.50
N GLY A 508 7.55 -21.48 -25.96
CA GLY A 508 7.60 -21.93 -24.56
C GLY A 508 7.20 -23.40 -24.40
N ALA A 509 6.55 -23.74 -23.27
CA ALA A 509 6.23 -25.12 -22.96
C ALA A 509 5.09 -25.67 -23.85
N PRO A 510 5.19 -26.92 -24.33
CA PRO A 510 4.08 -27.60 -25.01
C PRO A 510 2.92 -27.85 -24.04
N SER A 511 1.77 -28.25 -24.57
CA SER A 511 0.62 -28.63 -23.76
C SER A 511 0.80 -30.06 -23.26
N ASP A 512 0.24 -30.36 -22.08
CA ASP A 512 0.10 -31.74 -21.62
C ASP A 512 -0.99 -32.49 -22.40
N ASP A 513 -1.86 -31.77 -23.12
CA ASP A 513 -2.87 -32.32 -24.00
C ASP A 513 -2.31 -32.52 -25.42
N ALA A 514 -2.01 -33.78 -25.76
CA ALA A 514 -1.49 -34.16 -27.07
C ALA A 514 -2.48 -33.90 -28.23
N GLN A 515 -3.78 -33.75 -27.94
CA GLN A 515 -4.80 -33.50 -28.95
C GLN A 515 -5.06 -32.02 -29.21
N LEU A 516 -4.46 -31.11 -28.43
CA LEU A 516 -4.73 -29.68 -28.51
C LEU A 516 -4.58 -29.12 -29.93
N TRP A 517 -3.56 -29.55 -30.67
CA TRP A 517 -3.23 -29.04 -32.00
C TRP A 517 -3.58 -30.02 -33.13
N HIS A 518 -4.45 -31.00 -32.87
CA HIS A 518 -4.77 -32.04 -33.84
C HIS A 518 -5.38 -31.45 -35.12
N GLY A 519 -4.78 -31.74 -36.28
CA GLY A 519 -5.20 -31.22 -37.58
C GLY A 519 -4.60 -29.86 -37.97
N ILE A 520 -3.62 -29.35 -37.20
CA ILE A 520 -2.89 -28.11 -37.51
C ILE A 520 -1.41 -28.47 -37.78
N GLU A 521 -1.07 -28.67 -39.04
CA GLU A 521 0.27 -29.08 -39.46
C GLU A 521 0.80 -28.19 -40.59
N PRO A 522 2.11 -27.85 -40.59
CA PRO A 522 3.16 -28.27 -39.66
C PRO A 522 3.14 -27.52 -38.32
N LEU A 523 3.43 -28.23 -37.22
CA LEU A 523 3.55 -27.71 -35.86
C LEU A 523 5.02 -27.65 -35.42
N GLN A 524 5.46 -26.50 -34.91
CA GLN A 524 6.81 -26.31 -34.35
C GLN A 524 6.76 -25.77 -32.92
N HIS A 525 7.47 -26.41 -31.99
CA HIS A 525 7.68 -25.88 -30.63
C HIS A 525 9.05 -25.21 -30.50
N MET A 526 9.12 -24.02 -29.91
CA MET A 526 10.38 -23.29 -29.69
C MET A 526 10.50 -22.75 -28.26
N ASN A 527 11.65 -22.95 -27.63
CA ASN A 527 11.92 -22.60 -26.23
C ASN A 527 12.46 -21.15 -26.04
N TRP A 528 11.87 -20.17 -26.73
CA TRP A 528 12.27 -18.74 -26.71
C TRP A 528 13.72 -18.43 -27.16
N GLN A 529 14.47 -19.44 -27.60
CA GLN A 529 15.83 -19.29 -28.13
C GLN A 529 15.78 -19.11 -29.65
N GLY A 530 16.75 -18.33 -30.18
CA GLY A 530 16.84 -18.03 -31.61
C GLY A 530 15.90 -16.91 -32.07
N ASP A 531 15.70 -16.81 -33.39
CA ASP A 531 14.78 -15.85 -33.98
C ASP A 531 13.35 -16.41 -34.02
N VAL A 532 12.61 -16.14 -32.93
CA VAL A 532 11.23 -16.61 -32.77
C VAL A 532 10.25 -16.04 -33.81
N LEU A 533 10.60 -14.92 -34.45
CA LEU A 533 9.75 -14.22 -35.42
C LEU A 533 10.12 -14.55 -36.88
N ALA A 534 11.17 -15.35 -37.11
CA ALA A 534 11.62 -15.67 -38.45
C ALA A 534 10.50 -16.33 -39.28
N GLY A 535 10.15 -15.69 -40.40
CA GLY A 535 9.12 -16.14 -41.33
C GLY A 535 7.68 -16.00 -40.81
N ALA A 536 7.46 -15.35 -39.66
CA ALA A 536 6.12 -15.16 -39.10
C ALA A 536 5.26 -14.29 -40.04
N SER A 537 4.08 -14.79 -40.37
CA SER A 537 3.05 -14.01 -41.08
C SER A 537 2.22 -13.20 -40.09
N VAL A 538 1.94 -13.77 -38.91
CA VAL A 538 1.21 -13.11 -37.83
C VAL A 538 1.64 -13.68 -36.48
N VAL A 539 1.67 -12.83 -35.46
CA VAL A 539 1.90 -13.23 -34.06
C VAL A 539 0.62 -13.08 -33.27
N VAL A 540 0.23 -14.12 -32.55
CA VAL A 540 -1.08 -14.20 -31.88
C VAL A 540 -0.96 -14.52 -30.39
N LEU A 541 -1.81 -13.88 -29.59
CA LEU A 541 -2.02 -14.21 -28.18
C LEU A 541 -3.46 -13.85 -27.74
N PRO A 542 -4.40 -14.80 -27.81
CA PRO A 542 -5.79 -14.59 -27.43
C PRO A 542 -5.99 -14.92 -25.94
N ALA A 543 -5.15 -14.35 -25.07
CA ALA A 543 -5.11 -14.68 -23.66
C ALA A 543 -6.39 -14.28 -22.90
N HIS A 544 -6.70 -15.03 -21.83
CA HIS A 544 -7.69 -14.59 -20.84
C HIS A 544 -7.07 -13.62 -19.83
N VAL A 545 -5.79 -13.83 -19.51
CA VAL A 545 -4.99 -13.00 -18.60
C VAL A 545 -3.55 -12.88 -19.11
N GLU A 546 -3.13 -11.65 -19.40
CA GLU A 546 -1.76 -11.29 -19.74
C GLU A 546 -1.42 -9.92 -19.12
N HIS A 547 -0.32 -9.83 -18.39
CA HIS A 547 0.10 -8.59 -17.73
C HIS A 547 1.43 -8.05 -18.30
N ALA A 548 2.16 -8.88 -19.04
CA ALA A 548 3.45 -8.53 -19.61
C ALA A 548 3.57 -9.10 -21.04
N PRO A 549 2.87 -8.52 -22.03
CA PRO A 549 2.84 -9.00 -23.43
C PRO A 549 4.14 -8.72 -24.20
N ARG A 550 5.30 -9.07 -23.63
CA ARG A 550 6.64 -8.75 -24.15
C ARG A 550 6.91 -9.33 -25.54
N ALA A 551 6.40 -10.55 -25.78
CA ALA A 551 6.53 -11.21 -27.07
C ALA A 551 5.77 -10.48 -28.18
N LEU A 552 4.58 -9.95 -27.85
CA LEU A 552 3.79 -9.13 -28.77
C LEU A 552 4.47 -7.79 -29.04
N LEU A 553 4.97 -7.11 -28.01
CA LEU A 553 5.71 -5.86 -28.17
C LEU A 553 6.97 -6.04 -29.03
N ARG A 554 7.63 -7.21 -28.93
CA ARG A 554 8.75 -7.58 -29.81
C ARG A 554 8.30 -7.77 -31.27
N ALA A 555 7.14 -8.38 -31.49
CA ALA A 555 6.56 -8.52 -32.83
C ALA A 555 6.17 -7.17 -33.45
N VAL A 556 5.52 -6.30 -32.67
CA VAL A 556 5.22 -4.92 -33.09
C VAL A 556 6.50 -4.18 -33.46
N ALA A 557 7.53 -4.24 -32.61
CA ALA A 557 8.81 -3.59 -32.89
C ALA A 557 9.52 -4.14 -34.13
N ALA A 558 9.29 -5.40 -34.47
CA ALA A 558 9.81 -6.05 -35.67
C ALA A 558 8.97 -5.77 -36.93
N GLY A 559 7.81 -5.12 -36.81
CA GLY A 559 6.89 -4.85 -37.91
C GLY A 559 6.00 -6.03 -38.30
N VAL A 560 5.90 -7.07 -37.47
CA VAL A 560 5.03 -8.23 -37.71
C VAL A 560 3.62 -7.94 -37.17
N PRO A 561 2.54 -8.19 -37.92
CA PRO A 561 1.17 -8.00 -37.44
C PRO A 561 0.91 -8.80 -36.17
N VAL A 562 0.21 -8.17 -35.23
CA VAL A 562 -0.15 -8.80 -33.97
C VAL A 562 -1.66 -8.92 -33.86
N VAL A 563 -2.14 -10.10 -33.51
CA VAL A 563 -3.53 -10.34 -33.09
C VAL A 563 -3.53 -10.68 -31.61
N ALA A 564 -4.14 -9.84 -30.78
CA ALA A 564 -4.11 -9.98 -29.34
C ALA A 564 -5.51 -9.91 -28.75
N SER A 565 -5.75 -10.61 -27.66
CA SER A 565 -6.95 -10.33 -26.86
C SER A 565 -6.84 -8.95 -26.19
N THR A 566 -7.96 -8.27 -25.92
CA THR A 566 -7.98 -7.04 -25.09
C THR A 566 -7.40 -7.25 -23.69
N ALA A 567 -7.35 -8.50 -23.20
CA ALA A 567 -6.68 -8.88 -21.96
C ALA A 567 -5.15 -8.66 -21.97
N CYS A 568 -4.53 -8.41 -23.13
CA CYS A 568 -3.12 -8.07 -23.26
C CYS A 568 -2.84 -6.57 -23.04
N GLY A 569 -3.88 -5.72 -23.03
CA GLY A 569 -3.73 -4.30 -22.70
C GLY A 569 -2.99 -3.45 -23.71
N LEU A 570 -3.00 -3.87 -24.99
CA LEU A 570 -2.25 -3.23 -26.07
C LEU A 570 -3.07 -2.20 -26.85
N ALA A 571 -4.29 -1.87 -26.40
CA ALA A 571 -5.17 -0.89 -27.05
C ALA A 571 -4.43 0.39 -27.46
N GLY A 572 -4.47 0.72 -28.76
CA GLY A 572 -3.81 1.91 -29.32
C GLY A 572 -2.34 1.72 -29.72
N VAL A 573 -1.74 0.53 -29.52
CA VAL A 573 -0.42 0.22 -30.06
C VAL A 573 -0.54 -0.06 -31.57
N PRO A 574 0.20 0.65 -32.43
CA PRO A 574 0.15 0.44 -33.88
C PRO A 574 0.50 -1.00 -34.29
N GLY A 575 -0.21 -1.56 -35.27
CA GLY A 575 0.01 -2.93 -35.76
C GLY A 575 -0.59 -4.04 -34.89
N VAL A 576 -1.35 -3.67 -33.85
CA VAL A 576 -2.10 -4.62 -33.01
C VAL A 576 -3.58 -4.60 -33.38
N HIS A 577 -4.12 -5.79 -33.68
CA HIS A 577 -5.54 -6.04 -33.85
C HIS A 577 -6.08 -6.71 -32.59
N GLU A 578 -7.04 -6.07 -31.91
CA GLU A 578 -7.61 -6.59 -30.67
C GLU A 578 -8.89 -7.41 -30.90
N VAL A 579 -9.02 -8.52 -30.16
CA VAL A 579 -10.22 -9.35 -30.09
C VAL A 579 -10.69 -9.53 -28.64
N ALA A 580 -11.97 -9.80 -28.44
CA ALA A 580 -12.46 -10.13 -27.10
C ALA A 580 -11.90 -11.49 -26.64
N PRO A 581 -11.47 -11.64 -25.37
CA PRO A 581 -11.04 -12.94 -24.83
C PRO A 581 -12.15 -13.99 -24.99
N GLY A 582 -11.80 -15.15 -25.54
CA GLY A 582 -12.76 -16.23 -25.78
C GLY A 582 -13.57 -16.12 -27.09
N ASP A 583 -13.48 -15.03 -27.84
CA ASP A 583 -14.20 -14.89 -29.12
C ASP A 583 -13.44 -15.61 -30.25
N ILE A 584 -13.82 -16.86 -30.52
CA ILE A 584 -13.13 -17.73 -31.49
C ILE A 584 -13.40 -17.28 -32.93
N ASP A 585 -14.61 -16.83 -33.24
CA ASP A 585 -15.00 -16.44 -34.60
C ASP A 585 -14.35 -15.11 -34.99
N ALA A 586 -14.33 -14.14 -34.07
CA ALA A 586 -13.58 -12.90 -34.28
C ALA A 586 -12.08 -13.19 -34.39
N LEU A 587 -11.52 -14.05 -33.54
CA LEU A 587 -10.11 -14.45 -33.60
C LEU A 587 -9.74 -15.04 -34.97
N ARG A 588 -10.53 -16.00 -35.48
CA ARG A 588 -10.32 -16.59 -36.81
C ARG A 588 -10.35 -15.54 -37.90
N THR A 589 -11.38 -14.69 -37.90
CA THR A 589 -11.57 -13.65 -38.93
C THR A 589 -10.41 -12.67 -38.95
N VAL A 590 -10.01 -12.17 -37.78
CA VAL A 590 -8.92 -11.19 -37.65
C VAL A 590 -7.57 -11.81 -38.00
N LEU A 591 -7.31 -13.08 -37.64
CA LEU A 591 -6.10 -13.78 -38.04
C LEU A 591 -5.97 -13.86 -39.57
N GLN A 592 -7.02 -14.29 -40.25
CA GLN A 592 -7.03 -14.39 -41.70
C GLN A 592 -6.83 -13.03 -42.37
N GLN A 593 -7.47 -11.98 -41.86
CA GLN A 593 -7.28 -10.60 -42.35
C GLN A 593 -5.85 -10.10 -42.13
N ALA A 594 -5.29 -10.29 -40.94
CA ALA A 594 -3.94 -9.86 -40.60
C ALA A 594 -2.89 -10.51 -41.52
N THR A 595 -3.07 -11.78 -41.88
CA THR A 595 -2.17 -12.48 -42.83
C THR A 595 -2.29 -12.02 -44.28
N ARG A 596 -3.38 -11.33 -44.66
CA ARG A 596 -3.59 -10.78 -46.02
C ARG A 596 -3.08 -9.35 -46.18
N LEU A 597 -2.96 -8.61 -45.08
CA LEU A 597 -2.56 -7.18 -45.06
C LEU A 597 -1.04 -6.95 -45.11
N THR A 598 -0.24 -7.99 -44.83
CA THR A 598 1.21 -8.06 -45.04
C THR A 598 1.56 -8.65 -46.36
#